data_AF-A0A833J2D8-F1
#
_entry.id   AF-A0A833J2D8-F1
#
_cell.length_a   1.000
_cell.length_b   1.000
_cell.length_c   1.000
_cell.angle_alpha   90.00
_cell.angle_beta   90.00
_cell.angle_gamma   90.00
#
_symmetry.space_group_name_H-M   'P 1'
#
loop_
_entity.id
_entity.type
_entity.pdbx_description
1 polymer ?
#
loop_
_entity_poly.entity_id
_entity_poly.type
_entity_poly.pdbx_seq_one_letter_code
_entity_poly.pdbx_strand_id
1 'polypeptide(L)'
;MATNVPPVNPAAREYREQEVHYVRASVTFANGSFVMPASIPAGAIITAALVLVTTAFSAGASLVVGSAPGGNDIVAAADSAVTAAGAKRPDTATLKGPLAADTTLYGTIAGGPAAGAATLVFFYVPNNDG
;
A
#
# COMPACT_ATOMS: atom_id res chain seq x y z
N MET A 1 21.47 50.53 -9.12
CA MET A 1 20.91 49.36 -9.83
C MET A 1 19.71 48.87 -9.05
N ALA A 2 18.53 48.81 -9.66
CA ALA A 2 17.36 48.21 -9.03
C ALA A 2 17.46 46.67 -9.19
N THR A 3 17.64 45.95 -8.09
CA THR A 3 17.59 44.48 -8.05
C THR A 3 16.15 44.02 -7.88
N ASN A 4 15.37 44.09 -8.96
CA ASN A 4 14.03 43.53 -8.98
C ASN A 4 14.11 42.03 -9.30
N VAL A 5 14.56 41.22 -8.32
CA VAL A 5 14.42 39.77 -8.39
C VAL A 5 13.07 39.43 -7.77
N PRO A 6 12.11 38.83 -8.52
CA PRO A 6 10.86 38.36 -7.94
C PRO A 6 11.17 37.42 -6.76
N PRO A 7 10.47 37.53 -5.62
CA PRO A 7 10.59 36.54 -4.57
C PRO A 7 10.24 35.17 -5.15
N VAL A 8 11.18 34.23 -5.14
CA VAL A 8 10.87 32.83 -5.35
C VAL A 8 10.17 32.40 -4.07
N ASN A 9 8.84 32.36 -4.09
CA ASN A 9 8.07 31.69 -3.05
C ASN A 9 8.02 30.22 -3.47
N PRO A 10 8.95 29.35 -3.00
CA PRO A 10 8.73 27.93 -3.15
C PRO A 10 7.38 27.63 -2.52
N ALA A 11 6.61 26.74 -3.14
CA ALA A 11 5.39 26.22 -2.55
C ALA A 11 5.63 25.85 -1.10
N ALA A 12 4.65 26.11 -0.23
CA ALA A 12 4.68 25.63 1.13
C ALA A 12 4.54 24.10 1.09
N ARG A 13 5.66 23.40 0.93
CA ARG A 13 5.73 21.94 0.95
C ARG A 13 5.85 21.48 2.40
N GLU A 14 5.16 20.41 2.77
CA GLU A 14 5.32 19.78 4.09
C GLU A 14 6.77 19.31 4.31
N TYR A 15 7.43 18.87 3.23
CA TYR A 15 8.85 18.51 3.17
C TYR A 15 9.56 19.23 2.01
N ARG A 16 10.85 19.53 2.18
CA ARG A 16 11.64 20.26 1.17
C ARG A 16 11.76 19.51 -0.17
N GLU A 17 11.63 18.19 -0.13
CA GLU A 17 11.84 17.28 -1.25
C GLU A 17 10.63 16.38 -1.49
N GLN A 18 10.63 15.72 -2.65
CA GLN A 18 9.65 14.68 -2.94
C GLN A 18 10.09 13.40 -2.26
N GLU A 19 9.26 12.86 -1.36
CA GLU A 19 9.55 11.67 -0.58
C GLU A 19 8.65 10.51 -1.00
N VAL A 20 9.18 9.28 -0.90
CA VAL A 20 8.38 8.06 -0.98
C VAL A 20 7.98 7.67 0.43
N HIS A 21 6.68 7.75 0.71
CA HIS A 21 6.09 7.36 1.97
C HIS A 21 5.67 5.89 1.93
N TYR A 22 5.38 5.31 3.09
CA TYR A 22 4.83 3.96 3.15
C TYR A 22 3.78 3.78 4.25
N VAL A 23 2.83 2.89 3.99
CA VAL A 23 1.94 2.31 5.02
C VAL A 23 2.34 0.86 5.23
N ARG A 24 2.50 0.46 6.50
CA ARG A 24 2.95 -0.89 6.88
C ARG A 24 2.02 -1.53 7.91
N ALA A 25 1.73 -2.82 7.74
CA ALA A 25 1.08 -3.63 8.75
C ALA A 25 1.65 -5.05 8.77
N SER A 26 1.62 -5.69 9.94
CA SER A 26 1.91 -7.12 10.08
C SER A 26 0.62 -7.86 10.40
N VAL A 27 0.39 -8.98 9.72
CA VAL A 27 -0.81 -9.80 9.86
C VAL A 27 -0.45 -11.26 10.04
N THR A 28 -1.35 -11.98 10.68
CA THR A 28 -1.30 -13.43 10.87
C THR A 28 -2.58 -14.08 10.37
N PHE A 29 -2.58 -15.41 10.25
CA PHE A 29 -3.76 -16.19 9.86
C PHE A 29 -5.02 -15.87 10.66
N ALA A 30 -4.87 -15.42 11.91
CA ALA A 30 -5.98 -15.10 12.80
C ALA A 30 -6.72 -13.79 12.45
N ASN A 31 -6.14 -12.94 11.59
CA ASN A 31 -6.76 -11.66 11.29
C ASN A 31 -8.05 -11.82 10.46
N GLY A 32 -8.14 -12.78 9.54
CA GLY A 32 -9.30 -12.98 8.67
C GLY A 32 -9.57 -11.79 7.74
N SER A 33 -10.07 -10.68 8.27
CA SER A 33 -10.16 -9.38 7.60
C SER A 33 -9.44 -8.32 8.43
N PHE A 34 -8.76 -7.38 7.77
CA PHE A 34 -8.02 -6.32 8.46
C PHE A 34 -8.04 -5.01 7.68
N VAL A 35 -7.71 -3.93 8.39
CA VAL A 35 -7.60 -2.58 7.83
C VAL A 35 -6.16 -2.11 8.05
N MET A 36 -5.55 -1.49 7.05
CA MET A 36 -4.23 -0.89 7.21
C MET A 36 -4.30 0.30 8.19
N PRO A 37 -3.23 0.59 8.95
CA PRO A 37 -3.27 1.53 10.07
C PRO A 37 -3.39 3.00 9.66
N ALA A 38 -3.22 3.32 8.38
CA ALA A 38 -3.33 4.67 7.84
C ALA A 38 -3.94 4.62 6.44
N SER A 39 -4.67 5.68 6.09
CA SER A 39 -5.10 5.94 4.72
C SER A 39 -3.95 6.54 3.90
N ILE A 40 -4.00 6.30 2.60
CA ILE A 40 -3.14 6.98 1.64
C ILE A 40 -3.88 8.25 1.19
N PRO A 41 -3.24 9.44 1.23
CA PRO A 41 -3.92 10.69 0.96
C PRO A 41 -4.41 10.82 -0.48
N ALA A 42 -5.46 11.61 -0.68
CA ALA A 42 -5.95 11.97 -2.01
C ALA A 42 -4.83 12.55 -2.89
N GLY A 43 -4.87 12.23 -4.18
CA GLY A 43 -3.88 12.64 -5.18
C GLY A 43 -2.58 11.82 -5.17
N ALA A 44 -2.32 11.02 -4.13
CA ALA A 44 -1.11 10.21 -4.07
C ALA A 44 -1.09 9.10 -5.14
N ILE A 45 0.11 8.64 -5.47
CA ILE A 45 0.36 7.55 -6.42
C ILE A 45 0.96 6.37 -5.66
N ILE A 46 0.40 5.17 -5.82
CA ILE A 46 0.96 3.95 -5.23
C ILE A 46 2.06 3.42 -6.17
N THR A 47 3.30 3.48 -5.72
CA THR A 47 4.48 3.15 -6.55
C THR A 47 4.85 1.68 -6.47
N ALA A 48 4.68 1.05 -5.30
CA ALA A 48 4.98 -0.35 -5.10
C ALA A 48 4.17 -0.99 -3.95
N ALA A 49 3.93 -2.29 -4.08
CA ALA A 49 3.40 -3.13 -3.02
C ALA A 49 4.41 -4.24 -2.70
N LEU A 50 4.60 -4.52 -1.42
CA LEU A 50 5.38 -5.63 -0.91
C LEU A 50 4.53 -6.44 0.06
N VAL A 51 4.36 -7.72 -0.22
CA VAL A 51 3.86 -8.70 0.73
C VAL A 51 5.01 -9.64 1.09
N LEU A 52 5.59 -9.45 2.27
CA LEU A 52 6.65 -10.30 2.79
C LEU A 52 6.04 -11.40 3.65
N VAL A 53 5.94 -12.61 3.09
CA VAL A 53 5.45 -13.78 3.82
C VAL A 53 6.58 -14.35 4.65
N THR A 54 6.49 -14.23 5.97
CA THR A 54 7.48 -14.78 6.92
C THR A 54 7.17 -16.22 7.27
N THR A 55 5.88 -16.57 7.35
CA THR A 55 5.40 -17.94 7.52
C THR A 55 4.34 -18.21 6.47
N ALA A 56 4.51 -19.26 5.67
CA ALA A 56 3.56 -19.65 4.63
C ALA A 56 2.17 -19.89 5.21
N PHE A 57 1.14 -19.41 4.52
CA PHE A 57 -0.23 -19.67 4.90
C PHE A 57 -0.65 -21.07 4.45
N SER A 58 -1.30 -21.81 5.35
CA SER A 58 -1.76 -23.18 5.08
C SER A 58 -3.11 -23.21 4.36
N ALA A 59 -3.63 -24.41 4.08
CA ALA A 59 -4.99 -24.65 3.56
C ALA A 59 -5.33 -23.95 2.21
N GLY A 60 -4.33 -23.66 1.38
CA GLY A 60 -4.56 -22.96 0.10
C GLY A 60 -5.08 -21.53 0.29
N ALA A 61 -4.76 -20.91 1.43
CA ALA A 61 -5.22 -19.57 1.74
C ALA A 61 -4.75 -18.52 0.73
N SER A 62 -5.54 -17.46 0.60
CA SER A 62 -5.24 -16.32 -0.26
C SER A 62 -5.23 -15.04 0.56
N LEU A 63 -4.29 -14.15 0.24
CA LEU A 63 -4.27 -12.79 0.77
C LEU A 63 -4.56 -11.81 -0.36
N VAL A 64 -5.58 -10.98 -0.18
CA VAL A 64 -5.94 -9.89 -1.09
C VAL A 64 -5.97 -8.56 -0.36
N VAL A 65 -5.74 -7.48 -1.09
CA VAL A 65 -5.89 -6.11 -0.58
C VAL A 65 -6.59 -5.24 -1.62
N GLY A 66 -7.51 -4.40 -1.15
CA GLY A 66 -8.23 -3.45 -1.99
C GLY A 66 -8.52 -2.13 -1.30
N SER A 67 -9.10 -1.20 -2.07
CA SER A 67 -9.55 0.12 -1.60
C SER A 67 -10.92 0.10 -0.91
N ALA A 68 -11.60 -1.05 -0.93
CA ALA A 68 -12.87 -1.29 -0.26
C ALA A 68 -12.86 -2.64 0.48
N PRO A 69 -13.73 -2.84 1.49
CA PRO A 69 -13.88 -4.15 2.15
C PRO A 69 -14.12 -5.29 1.14
N GLY A 70 -13.26 -6.32 1.18
CA GLY A 70 -13.31 -7.46 0.25
C GLY A 70 -12.74 -7.18 -1.15
N GLY A 71 -12.23 -5.98 -1.42
CA GLY A 71 -11.58 -5.63 -2.68
C GLY A 71 -10.22 -6.31 -2.89
N ASN A 72 -9.78 -6.34 -4.15
CA ASN A 72 -8.53 -6.95 -4.59
C ASN A 72 -7.81 -6.10 -5.66
N ASP A 73 -8.18 -4.82 -5.78
CA ASP A 73 -7.70 -3.87 -6.78
C ASP A 73 -6.26 -3.36 -6.52
N ILE A 74 -5.70 -3.65 -5.34
CA ILE A 74 -4.33 -3.28 -4.94
C ILE A 74 -3.40 -4.51 -4.92
N VAL A 75 -3.88 -5.64 -4.41
CA VAL A 75 -3.17 -6.93 -4.44
C VAL A 75 -4.18 -8.03 -4.71
N ALA A 76 -4.05 -8.71 -5.86
CA ALA A 76 -4.84 -9.90 -6.14
C ALA A 76 -4.17 -11.17 -5.57
N ALA A 77 -4.97 -12.21 -5.37
CA ALA A 77 -4.50 -13.47 -4.78
C ALA A 77 -3.39 -14.14 -5.61
N ALA A 78 -3.45 -13.99 -6.93
CA ALA A 78 -2.46 -14.55 -7.85
C ALA A 78 -1.07 -13.91 -7.67
N ASP A 79 -1.01 -12.62 -7.31
CA ASP A 79 0.25 -11.87 -7.21
C ASP A 79 0.93 -12.06 -5.85
N SER A 80 0.16 -12.37 -4.82
CA SER A 80 0.67 -12.55 -3.45
C SER A 80 1.05 -13.99 -3.12
N ALA A 81 0.45 -14.99 -3.78
CA ALA A 81 0.74 -16.43 -3.63
C ALA A 81 1.34 -16.82 -2.25
N VAL A 82 0.53 -16.66 -1.19
CA VAL A 82 1.00 -16.68 0.20
C VAL A 82 1.31 -18.07 0.78
N THR A 83 1.14 -19.12 -0.04
CA THR A 83 1.44 -20.52 0.32
C THR A 83 2.94 -20.83 0.37
N ALA A 84 3.79 -19.86 0.02
CA ALA A 84 5.24 -19.96 0.16
C ALA A 84 5.82 -18.70 0.82
N ALA A 85 6.76 -18.90 1.73
CA ALA A 85 7.53 -17.82 2.33
C ALA A 85 8.30 -17.01 1.26
N GLY A 86 8.63 -15.77 1.59
CA GLY A 86 9.41 -14.87 0.74
C GLY A 86 8.62 -13.65 0.26
N ALA A 87 9.35 -12.71 -0.34
CA ALA A 87 8.83 -11.45 -0.83
C ALA A 87 7.98 -11.64 -2.09
N LYS A 88 6.86 -10.93 -2.15
CA LYS A 88 5.93 -10.87 -3.26
C LYS A 88 5.73 -9.41 -3.60
N ARG A 89 5.84 -9.06 -4.88
CA ARG A 89 5.78 -7.67 -5.35
C ARG A 89 4.70 -7.53 -6.41
N PRO A 90 3.42 -7.42 -5.99
CA PRO A 90 2.31 -7.21 -6.92
C PRO A 90 2.53 -5.93 -7.72
N ASP A 91 2.55 -6.05 -9.05
CA ASP A 91 2.70 -4.94 -9.99
C ASP A 91 1.48 -4.73 -10.90
N THR A 92 0.62 -5.74 -10.99
CA THR A 92 -0.63 -5.84 -11.79
C THR A 92 -1.85 -5.13 -11.19
N ALA A 93 -1.68 -4.38 -10.09
CA ALA A 93 -2.76 -3.65 -9.42
C ALA A 93 -3.52 -2.73 -10.38
N THR A 94 -4.86 -2.76 -10.32
CA THR A 94 -5.73 -1.93 -11.17
C THR A 94 -5.88 -0.52 -10.62
N LEU A 95 -5.62 -0.30 -9.32
CA LEU A 95 -5.63 1.00 -8.68
C LEU A 95 -4.20 1.40 -8.26
N LYS A 96 -3.53 2.22 -9.09
CA LYS A 96 -2.20 2.80 -8.80
C LYS A 96 -2.08 4.29 -9.10
N GLY A 97 -2.99 4.85 -9.89
CA GLY A 97 -2.99 6.25 -10.31
C GLY A 97 -3.36 7.22 -9.18
N PRO A 98 -3.41 8.53 -9.46
CA PRO A 98 -3.78 9.54 -8.47
C PRO A 98 -5.10 9.18 -7.80
N LEU A 99 -5.06 8.93 -6.50
CA LEU A 99 -6.24 8.50 -5.74
C LEU A 99 -7.26 9.65 -5.68
N ALA A 100 -8.54 9.35 -5.94
CA ALA A 100 -9.59 10.38 -5.97
C ALA A 100 -9.95 10.95 -4.59
N ALA A 101 -9.66 10.21 -3.52
CA ALA A 101 -9.92 10.56 -2.13
C ALA A 101 -8.90 9.85 -1.22
N ASP A 102 -8.88 10.24 0.05
CA ASP A 102 -8.13 9.50 1.08
C ASP A 102 -8.58 8.04 1.10
N THR A 103 -7.67 7.14 0.76
CA THR A 103 -7.98 5.74 0.50
C THR A 103 -7.46 4.89 1.64
N THR A 104 -8.38 4.32 2.41
CA THR A 104 -8.06 3.27 3.38
C THR A 104 -7.92 1.93 2.67
N LEU A 105 -6.89 1.17 3.02
CA LEU A 105 -6.64 -0.15 2.44
C LEU A 105 -7.22 -1.25 3.34
N TYR A 106 -7.93 -2.19 2.72
CA TYR A 106 -8.59 -3.32 3.37
C TYR A 106 -7.98 -4.62 2.89
N GLY A 107 -7.56 -5.46 3.81
CA GLY A 107 -7.02 -6.77 3.52
C GLY A 107 -7.94 -7.92 3.93
N THR A 108 -7.84 -9.04 3.23
CA THR A 108 -8.58 -10.26 3.56
C THR A 108 -7.69 -11.49 3.37
N ILE A 109 -7.71 -12.38 4.35
CA ILE A 109 -7.10 -13.71 4.36
C ILE A 109 -8.24 -14.72 4.29
N ALA A 110 -8.41 -15.36 3.13
CA ALA A 110 -9.44 -16.38 2.91
C ALA A 110 -8.86 -17.80 2.98
N GLY A 111 -9.74 -18.81 3.05
CA GLY A 111 -9.36 -20.24 3.07
C GLY A 111 -9.18 -20.85 4.46
N GLY A 112 -9.35 -20.08 5.54
CA GLY A 112 -9.29 -20.58 6.92
C GLY A 112 -7.94 -21.21 7.33
N PRO A 113 -6.78 -20.56 7.07
CA PRO A 113 -5.49 -21.09 7.47
C PRO A 113 -5.35 -21.19 8.99
N ALA A 114 -4.64 -22.22 9.47
CA ALA A 114 -4.27 -22.39 10.89
C ALA A 114 -2.83 -21.91 11.20
N ALA A 115 -2.10 -21.49 10.18
CA ALA A 115 -0.76 -20.93 10.27
C ALA A 115 -0.58 -19.92 9.13
N GLY A 116 0.28 -18.92 9.34
CA GLY A 116 0.59 -17.92 8.33
C GLY A 116 0.89 -16.56 8.95
N ALA A 117 1.90 -15.88 8.42
CA ALA A 117 2.27 -14.53 8.82
C ALA A 117 2.87 -13.77 7.64
N ALA A 118 2.49 -12.50 7.51
CA ALA A 118 3.03 -11.62 6.48
C ALA A 118 3.14 -10.17 6.98
N THR A 119 4.11 -9.44 6.42
CA THR A 119 4.23 -7.99 6.56
C THR A 119 3.90 -7.36 5.21
N LEU A 120 2.96 -6.43 5.21
CA LEU A 120 2.57 -5.66 4.03
C LEU A 120 3.18 -4.28 4.10
N VAL A 121 3.74 -3.82 2.98
CA VAL A 121 4.25 -2.46 2.82
C VAL A 121 3.75 -1.91 1.50
N PHE A 122 3.03 -0.79 1.55
CA PHE A 122 2.59 -0.05 0.37
C PHE A 122 3.33 1.27 0.30
N PHE A 123 4.12 1.43 -0.76
CA PHE A 123 4.88 2.63 -1.03
C PHE A 123 4.03 3.58 -1.87
N TYR A 124 4.03 4.85 -1.51
CA TYR A 124 3.28 5.87 -2.22
C TYR A 124 4.03 7.19 -2.23
N VAL A 125 3.72 8.03 -3.22
CA VAL A 125 4.21 9.41 -3.31
C VAL A 125 2.99 10.33 -3.15
N PRO A 126 2.93 11.17 -2.11
CA PRO A 126 1.88 12.18 -1.97
C PRO A 126 1.89 13.17 -3.13
N ASN A 127 0.75 13.80 -3.41
CA ASN A 127 0.69 14.89 -4.38
C ASN A 127 1.27 16.18 -3.78
N ASN A 128 2.60 16.30 -3.83
CA ASN A 128 3.34 17.50 -3.43
C ASN A 128 3.89 18.25 -4.65
N ASP A 129 3.25 18.10 -5.81
CA ASP A 129 3.73 18.69 -7.07
C ASP A 129 3.50 20.21 -7.16
N GLY A 130 2.69 20.77 -6.25
CA GLY A 130 2.25 22.17 -6.23
C GLY A 130 2.76 22.99 -5.07
#